data_AF-A0A812ZAN3-F1
#
_entry.id   AF-A0A812ZAN3-F1
#
_cell.length_a   1.000
_cell.length_b   1.000
_cell.length_c   1.000
_cell.angle_alpha   90.00
_cell.angle_beta   90.00
_cell.angle_gamma   90.00
#
_symmetry.space_group_name_H-M   'P 1'
#
loop_
_entity.id
_entity.type
_entity.pdbx_description
1 polymer ?
#
loop_
_entity_poly.entity_id
_entity_poly.type
_entity_poly.pdbx_seq_one_letter_code
_entity_poly.pdbx_strand_id
1 'polypeptide(L)'
;VVIITNAERGWIELSCQKFLPTLYPALESVKVLSARTTYESSTLASPLEWKVRAFAAEIERVYGRAGLTQPSRRKNVLSLGDSVHEREALRRATLHLPGCWSKCLKFVERPDISKICHQHALVCNHFERLVQHADNLDYSIRC
;
A
#
# COMPACT_ATOMS: atom_id res chain seq x y z
N VAL A 1 9.45 -2.27 1.02
CA VAL A 1 8.07 -2.31 1.55
C VAL A 1 7.82 -1.01 2.31
N VAL A 2 6.63 -0.43 2.22
CA VAL A 2 6.21 0.74 3.00
C VAL A 2 4.79 0.50 3.49
N ILE A 3 4.51 0.81 4.76
CA ILE A 3 3.14 0.79 5.29
C ILE A 3 2.59 2.22 5.25
N ILE A 4 1.49 2.43 4.54
CA ILE A 4 0.82 3.73 4.40
C ILE A 4 -0.56 3.67 5.07
N THR A 5 -0.74 4.42 6.15
CA THR A 5 -1.99 4.45 6.94
C THR A 5 -2.63 5.84 6.97
N ASN A 6 -3.96 5.89 7.07
CA ASN A 6 -4.69 7.13 7.38
C ASN A 6 -4.90 7.33 8.89
N ALA A 7 -4.43 6.40 9.73
CA ALA A 7 -4.34 6.64 11.16
C ALA A 7 -3.22 7.63 11.48
N GLU A 8 -3.26 8.24 12.64
CA GLU A 8 -2.22 9.16 13.11
C GLU A 8 -0.89 8.43 13.36
N ARG A 9 0.22 9.19 13.31
CA ARG A 9 1.56 8.67 13.63
C ARG A 9 1.56 7.99 15.00
N GLY A 10 2.19 6.82 15.10
CA GLY A 10 2.25 6.01 16.32
C GLY A 10 1.14 4.98 16.43
N TRP A 11 0.06 5.08 15.65
CA TRP A 11 -1.07 4.13 15.74
C TRP A 11 -0.66 2.70 15.40
N ILE A 12 0.19 2.49 14.40
CA ILE A 12 0.62 1.14 13.99
C ILE A 12 1.46 0.51 15.10
N GLU A 13 2.42 1.28 15.62
CA GLU A 13 3.36 0.87 16.65
C GLU A 13 2.62 0.50 17.94
N LEU A 14 1.75 1.39 18.43
CA LEU A 14 0.95 1.17 19.63
C LEU A 14 -0.02 -0.01 19.46
N SER A 15 -0.65 -0.14 18.29
CA SER A 15 -1.55 -1.27 18.00
C SER A 15 -0.80 -2.59 17.96
N CYS A 16 0.37 -2.62 17.32
CA CYS A 16 1.21 -3.81 17.24
C CYS A 16 1.70 -4.23 18.63
N GLN A 17 2.23 -3.30 19.43
CA GLN A 17 2.64 -3.58 20.81
C GLN A 17 1.49 -4.14 21.67
N LYS A 18 0.27 -3.64 21.48
CA LYS A 18 -0.90 -4.07 22.25
C LYS A 18 -1.43 -5.44 21.83
N PHE A 19 -1.57 -5.69 20.53
CA PHE A 19 -2.29 -6.85 20.01
C PHE A 19 -1.40 -7.95 19.42
N LEU A 20 -0.21 -7.59 18.92
CA LEU A 20 0.74 -8.49 18.28
C LEU A 20 2.19 -8.17 18.71
N PRO A 21 2.52 -8.17 20.02
CA PRO A 21 3.81 -7.68 20.53
C PRO A 21 5.02 -8.43 19.96
N THR A 22 4.87 -9.71 19.63
CA THR A 22 5.94 -10.52 19.02
C THR A 22 6.25 -10.10 17.57
N LEU A 23 5.34 -9.40 16.89
CA LEU A 23 5.53 -8.85 15.55
C LEU A 23 6.22 -7.48 15.57
N TYR A 24 6.19 -6.78 16.71
CA TYR A 24 6.71 -5.41 16.83
C TYR A 24 8.16 -5.25 16.33
N PRO A 25 9.12 -6.13 16.68
CA PRO A 25 10.49 -6.02 16.17
C PRO A 25 10.59 -6.07 14.64
N ALA A 26 9.67 -6.76 13.95
CA ALA A 26 9.67 -6.82 12.49
C ALA A 26 9.33 -5.46 11.85
N LEU A 27 8.58 -4.60 12.57
CA LEU A 27 8.22 -3.26 12.08
C LEU A 27 9.41 -2.30 12.03
N GLU A 28 10.46 -2.52 12.83
CA GLU A 28 11.65 -1.64 12.88
C GLU A 28 12.36 -1.54 11.51
N SER A 29 12.28 -2.62 10.73
CA SER A 29 12.86 -2.69 9.39
C SER A 29 11.95 -2.12 8.28
N VAL A 30 10.71 -1.76 8.62
CA VAL A 30 9.68 -1.34 7.65
C VAL A 30 9.39 0.13 7.81
N LYS A 31 9.50 0.87 6.70
CA LYS A 31 9.09 2.29 6.69
C LYS A 31 7.59 2.41 6.94
N VAL A 32 7.21 3.17 7.96
CA VAL A 32 5.83 3.53 8.27
C VAL A 32 5.58 4.99 7.89
N LEU A 33 4.48 5.24 7.18
CA LEU A 33 4.03 6.58 6.78
C LEU A 33 2.56 6.75 7.18
N SER A 34 2.29 7.70 8.07
CA SER A 34 0.93 8.20 8.30
C SER A 34 0.61 9.25 7.23
N ALA A 35 -0.20 8.89 6.25
CA ALA A 35 -0.67 9.80 5.22
C ALA A 35 -1.47 10.95 5.83
N ARG A 36 -2.30 10.68 6.85
CA ARG A 36 -3.05 11.71 7.57
C ARG A 36 -2.13 12.72 8.23
N THR A 37 -1.27 12.29 9.15
CA THR A 37 -0.37 13.20 9.87
C THR A 37 0.56 13.98 8.93
N THR A 38 0.90 13.42 7.76
CA THR A 38 1.77 14.09 6.79
C THR A 38 1.05 15.07 5.86
N TYR A 39 -0.18 14.77 5.43
CA TYR A 39 -0.84 15.51 4.34
C TYR A 39 -2.17 16.17 4.73
N GLU A 40 -2.72 15.91 5.92
CA GLU A 40 -3.91 16.60 6.43
C GLU A 40 -3.64 18.09 6.58
N SER A 41 -4.49 18.91 5.97
CA SER A 41 -4.43 20.36 6.05
C SER A 41 -5.82 20.95 5.88
N SER A 42 -5.96 22.26 6.16
CA SER A 42 -7.22 22.99 5.94
C SER A 42 -7.69 22.97 4.47
N THR A 43 -6.77 22.81 3.52
CA THR A 43 -7.07 22.74 2.08
C THR A 43 -7.16 21.31 1.55
N LEU A 44 -6.80 20.31 2.35
CA LEU A 44 -6.81 18.90 1.97
C LEU A 44 -7.33 18.04 3.12
N ALA A 45 -8.65 17.93 3.21
CA ALA A 45 -9.32 17.17 4.27
C ALA A 45 -9.69 15.72 3.87
N SER A 46 -9.47 15.31 2.62
CA SER A 46 -9.89 14.00 2.12
C SER A 46 -8.88 12.89 2.43
N PRO A 47 -9.26 11.82 3.15
CA PRO A 47 -8.40 10.69 3.42
C PRO A 47 -7.88 9.97 2.16
N LEU A 48 -8.65 10.02 1.06
CA LEU A 48 -8.18 9.51 -0.23
C LEU A 48 -7.00 10.35 -0.74
N GLU A 49 -7.12 11.67 -0.70
CA GLU A 49 -6.08 12.58 -1.23
C GLU A 49 -4.78 12.47 -0.45
N TRP A 50 -4.85 12.26 0.87
CA TRP A 50 -3.66 11.97 1.68
C TRP A 50 -2.93 10.75 1.17
N LYS A 51 -3.66 9.65 0.90
CA LYS A 51 -3.07 8.43 0.35
C LYS A 51 -2.54 8.63 -1.06
N VAL A 52 -3.25 9.34 -1.93
CA VAL A 52 -2.78 9.64 -3.29
C VAL A 52 -1.42 10.34 -3.23
N ARG A 53 -1.27 11.36 -2.37
CA ARG A 53 0.00 12.08 -2.19
C ARG A 53 1.08 11.19 -1.57
N ALA A 54 0.74 10.40 -0.56
CA ALA A 54 1.66 9.45 0.07
C ALA A 54 2.20 8.42 -0.93
N PHE A 55 1.32 7.83 -1.75
CA PHE A 55 1.71 6.87 -2.78
C PHE A 55 2.60 7.53 -3.83
N ALA A 56 2.21 8.69 -4.35
CA ALA A 56 3.00 9.41 -5.34
C ALA A 56 4.40 9.75 -4.82
N ALA A 57 4.51 10.25 -3.59
CA ALA A 57 5.79 10.58 -2.95
C ALA A 57 6.68 9.34 -2.75
N GLU A 58 6.12 8.21 -2.30
CA GLU A 58 6.90 6.98 -2.11
C GLU A 58 7.33 6.34 -3.44
N ILE A 59 6.48 6.40 -4.47
CA ILE A 59 6.83 5.95 -5.82
C ILE A 59 7.96 6.82 -6.39
N GLU A 60 7.88 8.15 -6.26
CA GLU A 60 8.96 9.06 -6.65
C GLU A 60 10.24 8.81 -5.88
N ARG A 61 10.17 8.57 -4.56
CA ARG A 61 11.34 8.25 -3.73
C ARG A 61 12.06 6.98 -4.20
N VAL A 62 11.31 5.95 -4.60
CA VAL A 62 11.87 4.65 -5.01
C VAL A 62 12.45 4.68 -6.42
N TYR A 63 11.73 5.27 -7.37
CA TYR A 63 12.13 5.26 -8.78
C TYR A 63 12.94 6.50 -9.20
N GLY A 64 12.89 7.58 -8.41
CA GLY A 64 13.45 8.89 -8.72
C GLY A 64 12.67 9.62 -9.81
N ARG A 65 12.70 10.95 -9.79
CA ARG A 65 12.01 11.82 -10.78
C ARG A 65 12.29 11.44 -12.22
N ALA A 66 13.57 11.27 -12.56
CA ALA A 66 13.99 10.86 -13.91
C ALA A 66 13.48 9.46 -14.27
N GLY A 67 13.40 8.55 -13.29
CA GLY A 67 12.88 7.21 -13.52
C GLY A 67 11.39 7.20 -13.81
N LEU A 68 10.61 8.12 -13.20
CA LEU A 68 9.16 8.21 -13.42
C LEU A 68 8.81 8.53 -14.88
N THR A 69 9.57 9.39 -15.55
CA THR A 69 9.29 9.81 -16.93
C THR A 69 9.85 8.87 -18.00
N GLN A 70 10.77 7.97 -17.66
CA GLN A 70 11.41 7.05 -18.60
C GLN A 70 10.56 5.78 -18.86
N PRO A 71 10.08 5.54 -20.10
CA PRO A 71 9.27 4.35 -20.42
C PRO A 71 10.03 3.03 -20.39
N SER A 72 11.34 3.08 -20.68
CA SER A 72 12.24 1.92 -20.63
C SER A 72 12.49 1.44 -19.20
N ARG A 73 12.38 2.33 -18.21
CA ARG A 73 12.51 1.98 -16.80
C ARG A 73 11.17 1.51 -16.27
N ARG A 74 10.98 0.19 -16.26
CA ARG A 74 9.78 -0.47 -15.73
C ARG A 74 9.61 -0.16 -14.25
N LYS A 75 8.38 0.15 -13.86
CA LYS A 75 7.95 0.27 -12.45
C LYS A 75 6.98 -0.85 -12.15
N ASN A 76 7.14 -1.48 -11.00
CA ASN A 76 6.24 -2.52 -10.51
C ASN A 76 5.78 -2.08 -9.11
N VAL A 77 4.50 -1.73 -8.99
CA VAL A 77 3.94 -1.18 -7.75
C VAL A 77 2.79 -2.08 -7.32
N LEU A 78 3.03 -2.88 -6.27
CA LEU A 78 2.05 -3.75 -5.65
C LEU A 78 1.51 -3.10 -4.37
N SER A 79 0.19 -2.92 -4.31
CA SER A 79 -0.54 -2.48 -3.12
C SER A 79 -1.39 -3.64 -2.58
N LEU A 80 -1.27 -3.88 -1.28
CA LEU A 80 -2.07 -4.81 -0.51
C LEU A 80 -2.81 -3.99 0.56
N GLY A 81 -4.13 -4.13 0.65
CA GLY A 81 -4.91 -3.35 1.63
C GLY A 81 -6.38 -3.69 1.60
N ASP A 82 -7.08 -3.44 2.69
CA ASP A 82 -8.50 -3.77 2.85
C ASP A 82 -9.44 -2.65 2.40
N SER A 83 -9.06 -1.37 2.47
CA SER A 83 -9.98 -0.27 2.14
C SER A 83 -10.02 0.05 0.63
N VAL A 84 -11.05 0.79 0.20
CA VAL A 84 -11.17 1.30 -1.17
C VAL A 84 -10.19 2.44 -1.47
N HIS A 85 -9.72 3.14 -0.43
CA HIS A 85 -8.83 4.29 -0.58
C HIS A 85 -7.45 3.89 -1.12
N GLU A 86 -6.92 2.74 -0.72
CA GLU A 86 -5.62 2.23 -1.18
C GLU A 86 -5.68 1.87 -2.67
N ARG A 87 -6.76 1.21 -3.08
CA ARG A 87 -7.01 0.83 -4.47
C ARG A 87 -7.04 2.07 -5.38
N GLU A 88 -7.83 3.07 -5.01
CA GLU A 88 -7.94 4.30 -5.81
C GLU A 88 -6.66 5.15 -5.74
N ALA A 89 -6.00 5.20 -4.58
CA ALA A 89 -4.72 5.91 -4.44
C ALA A 89 -3.63 5.32 -5.33
N LEU A 90 -3.50 3.98 -5.39
CA LEU A 90 -2.58 3.32 -6.32
C LEU A 90 -2.90 3.69 -7.77
N ARG A 91 -4.16 3.55 -8.17
CA ARG A 91 -4.60 3.85 -9.53
C ARG A 91 -4.23 5.28 -9.92
N ARG A 92 -4.59 6.27 -9.09
CA ARG A 92 -4.31 7.68 -9.36
C ARG A 92 -2.82 8.03 -9.34
N ALA A 93 -2.06 7.47 -8.41
CA ALA A 93 -0.62 7.74 -8.31
C ALA A 93 0.17 7.14 -9.49
N THR A 94 -0.36 6.11 -10.14
CA THR A 94 0.30 5.40 -11.24
C THR A 94 -0.24 5.73 -12.63
N LEU A 95 -1.41 6.37 -12.73
CA LEU A 95 -2.17 6.58 -13.97
C LEU A 95 -1.35 7.17 -15.13
N HIS A 96 -0.42 8.08 -14.83
CA HIS A 96 0.38 8.79 -15.82
C HIS A 96 1.84 8.34 -15.86
N LEU A 97 2.19 7.23 -15.18
CA LEU A 97 3.56 6.73 -15.13
C LEU A 97 3.82 5.76 -16.30
N PRO A 98 4.64 6.13 -17.29
CA PRO A 98 4.95 5.24 -18.41
C PRO A 98 5.69 3.99 -17.92
N GLY A 99 5.34 2.83 -18.48
CA GLY A 99 5.98 1.56 -18.14
C GLY A 99 5.74 1.10 -16.69
N CYS A 100 4.66 1.57 -16.06
CA CYS A 100 4.27 1.15 -14.72
C CYS A 100 3.25 0.00 -14.77
N TRP A 101 3.54 -1.09 -14.05
CA TRP A 101 2.58 -2.12 -13.69
C TRP A 101 2.04 -1.80 -12.30
N SER A 102 0.77 -1.41 -12.23
CA SER A 102 0.05 -1.19 -10.99
C SER A 102 -0.74 -2.45 -10.64
N LYS A 103 -0.49 -2.97 -9.44
CA LYS A 103 -1.08 -4.21 -8.96
C LYS A 103 -1.77 -3.97 -7.64
N CYS A 104 -3.07 -4.21 -7.58
CA CYS A 104 -3.85 -4.12 -6.36
C CYS A 104 -4.36 -5.51 -5.98
N LEU A 105 -4.16 -5.87 -4.72
CA LEU A 105 -4.89 -6.96 -4.08
C LEU A 105 -5.66 -6.39 -2.91
N LYS A 106 -6.98 -6.25 -3.10
CA LYS A 106 -7.91 -5.74 -2.11
C LYS A 106 -8.35 -6.87 -1.18
N PHE A 107 -8.07 -6.70 0.11
CA PHE A 107 -8.54 -7.60 1.16
C PHE A 107 -9.99 -7.29 1.54
N VAL A 108 -10.63 -8.24 2.21
CA VAL A 108 -11.95 -8.10 2.79
C VAL A 108 -11.89 -7.10 3.94
N GLU A 109 -12.80 -6.12 3.92
CA GLU A 109 -12.95 -5.13 4.98
C GLU A 109 -13.52 -5.76 6.25
N ARG A 110 -12.98 -5.35 7.41
CA ARG A 110 -13.39 -5.85 8.74
C ARG A 110 -13.40 -7.40 8.82
N PRO A 111 -12.28 -8.07 8.49
CA PRO A 111 -12.23 -9.52 8.56
C PRO A 111 -12.25 -9.99 10.03
N ASP A 112 -12.85 -11.15 10.27
CA ASP A 112 -12.58 -11.91 11.49
C ASP A 112 -11.18 -12.57 11.44
N ILE A 113 -10.74 -13.18 12.53
CA ILE A 113 -9.41 -13.80 12.64
C ILE A 113 -9.22 -14.90 11.58
N SER A 114 -10.24 -15.71 11.31
CA SER A 114 -10.18 -16.78 10.31
C SER A 114 -9.95 -16.20 8.92
N LYS A 115 -10.67 -15.13 8.57
CA LYS A 115 -10.49 -14.41 7.31
C LYS A 115 -9.14 -13.72 7.21
N ILE A 116 -8.56 -13.22 8.30
CA ILE A 116 -7.18 -12.70 8.29
C ILE A 116 -6.20 -13.81 7.91
N CYS A 117 -6.26 -14.96 8.61
CA CYS A 117 -5.39 -16.10 8.35
C CYS A 117 -5.53 -16.62 6.91
N HIS A 118 -6.76 -16.78 6.43
CA HIS A 118 -7.04 -17.27 5.08
C HIS A 118 -6.48 -16.34 4.00
N GLN A 119 -6.72 -15.04 4.13
CA GLN A 119 -6.22 -14.04 3.17
C GLN A 119 -4.68 -13.97 3.17
N HIS A 120 -4.05 -14.05 4.35
CA HIS A 120 -2.59 -14.11 4.44
C HIS A 120 -2.02 -15.38 3.78
N ALA A 121 -2.65 -16.54 4.00
CA ALA A 121 -2.25 -17.79 3.35
C ALA A 121 -2.35 -17.71 1.82
N LEU A 122 -3.44 -17.14 1.29
CA LEU A 122 -3.60 -16.89 -0.15
C LEU A 122 -2.50 -15.97 -0.69
N VAL A 123 -2.19 -14.88 0.01
CA VAL A 123 -1.11 -13.97 -0.38
C VAL A 123 0.22 -14.71 -0.40
N CYS A 124 0.58 -15.44 0.66
CA CYS A 124 1.84 -16.17 0.74
C CYS A 124 2.00 -17.19 -0.39
N ASN A 125 0.95 -17.92 -0.74
CA ASN A 125 0.96 -18.94 -1.80
C ASN A 125 1.08 -18.35 -3.22
N HIS A 126 0.71 -17.08 -3.41
CA HIS A 126 0.69 -16.44 -4.73
C HIS A 126 1.61 -15.22 -4.84
N PHE A 127 2.33 -14.85 -3.78
CA PHE A 127 3.09 -13.61 -3.71
C PHE A 127 4.10 -13.48 -4.85
N GLU A 128 4.87 -14.54 -5.11
CA GLU A 128 5.84 -14.54 -6.20
C GLU A 128 5.18 -14.31 -7.56
N ARG A 129 4.06 -15.00 -7.84
CA ARG A 129 3.31 -14.83 -9.09
C ARG A 129 2.75 -13.41 -9.23
N LEU A 130 2.23 -12.83 -8.15
CA LEU A 130 1.74 -11.44 -8.15
C LEU A 130 2.89 -10.46 -8.46
N VAL A 131 4.04 -10.63 -7.83
CA VAL A 131 5.20 -9.77 -8.05
C VAL A 131 5.75 -9.91 -9.47
N GLN A 132 5.87 -11.14 -9.98
CA GLN A 132 6.46 -11.42 -11.30
C GLN A 132 5.50 -11.14 -12.47
N HIS A 133 4.19 -11.05 -12.24
CA HIS A 133 3.22 -10.77 -13.31
C HIS A 133 3.58 -9.50 -14.09
N ALA A 134 3.68 -9.59 -15.42
CA ALA A 134 4.20 -8.51 -16.26
C ALA A 134 3.09 -7.58 -16.81
N ASP A 135 2.07 -7.31 -16.01
CA ASP A 135 0.96 -6.41 -16.36
C ASP A 135 0.31 -5.82 -15.09
N ASN A 136 -0.70 -4.97 -15.30
CA ASN A 136 -1.58 -4.47 -14.26
C ASN A 136 -2.45 -5.59 -13.69
N LEU A 137 -2.68 -5.56 -12.37
CA LEU A 137 -3.60 -6.47 -11.70
C LEU A 137 -4.52 -5.69 -10.78
N ASP A 138 -5.78 -6.11 -10.72
CA ASP A 138 -6.74 -5.55 -9.78
C ASP A 138 -7.68 -6.66 -9.31
N TYR A 139 -7.30 -7.32 -8.22
CA TYR A 139 -8.04 -8.42 -7.63
C TYR A 139 -8.62 -8.03 -6.27
N SER A 140 -9.82 -8.51 -5.99
CA SER A 140 -10.43 -8.46 -4.65
C SER A 140 -10.58 -9.87 -4.12
N ILE A 141 -10.06 -10.14 -2.93
CA ILE A 141 -10.32 -11.40 -2.25
C ILE A 141 -11.80 -11.43 -1.83
N ARG A 142 -12.45 -12.56 -2.10
CA ARG A 142 -13.82 -12.84 -1.65
C ARG A 142 -13.75 -14.08 -0.76
N CYS A 143 -14.01 -13.91 0.54
CA CYS A 143 -14.03 -14.99 1.53
C CYS A 143 -15.17 -14.81 2.54
#